data_AF-A0A2N5ZZ99-F1
#
_entry.id   AF-A0A2N5ZZ99-F1
#
_cell.length_a   1.000
_cell.length_b   1.000
_cell.length_c   1.000
_cell.angle_alpha   90.00
_cell.angle_beta   90.00
_cell.angle_gamma   90.00
#
_symmetry.space_group_name_H-M   'P 1'
#
loop_
_entity.id
_entity.type
_entity.pdbx_description
1 polymer ?
#
loop_
_entity_poly.entity_id
_entity_poly.type
_entity_poly.pdbx_seq_one_letter_code
_entity_poly.pdbx_strand_id
1 'polypeptide(L)'
;MKRRFIHIVLFISIVSATFGQATFYDRLADSALTLTNDKVIYDPSYFNITYPNGDVPAHKGVCTDVIIRAYRKFGVDLQKLIHEDMVANFSIYPNKWGLTQTDKNIDHRRVPNQMKFFERFGTVKKITNNP
;
A
#
# COMPACT_ATOMS: atom_id res chain seq x y z
N MET A 1 -14.32 49.74 -0.20
CA MET A 1 -13.20 48.94 0.36
C MET A 1 -13.59 47.49 0.68
N LYS A 2 -14.68 47.22 1.43
CA LYS A 2 -15.09 45.86 1.83
C LYS A 2 -15.28 44.86 0.69
N ARG A 3 -15.87 45.27 -0.45
CA ARG A 3 -16.11 44.39 -1.61
C ARG A 3 -14.82 43.96 -2.33
N ARG A 4 -13.84 44.86 -2.46
CA ARG A 4 -12.50 44.52 -3.00
C ARG A 4 -11.73 43.60 -2.06
N PHE A 5 -11.86 43.80 -0.74
CA PHE A 5 -11.27 42.93 0.27
C PHE A 5 -11.82 41.50 0.20
N ILE A 6 -13.14 41.34 0.05
CA ILE A 6 -13.77 40.01 -0.11
C ILE A 6 -13.25 39.29 -1.36
N HIS A 7 -13.12 39.99 -2.50
CA HIS A 7 -12.58 39.38 -3.72
C HIS A 7 -11.11 38.97 -3.58
N ILE A 8 -10.30 39.75 -2.86
CA ILE A 8 -8.89 39.42 -2.58
C ILE A 8 -8.81 38.17 -1.67
N VAL A 9 -9.62 38.11 -0.61
CA VAL A 9 -9.67 36.94 0.27
C VAL A 9 -10.12 35.69 -0.50
N LEU A 10 -11.16 35.80 -1.33
CA LEU A 10 -11.66 34.69 -2.14
C LEU A 10 -10.60 34.20 -3.14
N PHE A 11 -9.88 35.12 -3.78
CA PHE A 11 -8.81 34.80 -4.71
C PHE A 11 -7.64 34.10 -4.02
N ILE A 12 -7.23 34.58 -2.84
CA ILE A 12 -6.16 33.96 -2.04
C ILE A 12 -6.58 32.53 -1.61
N SER A 13 -7.81 32.33 -1.14
CA SER A 13 -8.29 31.00 -0.75
C SER A 13 -8.33 30.01 -1.91
N ILE A 14 -8.70 30.46 -3.12
CA ILE A 14 -8.71 29.60 -4.32
C ILE A 14 -7.27 29.22 -4.72
N VAL A 15 -6.35 30.18 -4.69
CA VAL A 15 -4.93 29.95 -5.03
C VAL A 15 -4.27 29.00 -4.04
N SER A 16 -4.55 29.10 -2.74
CA SER A 16 -4.03 28.15 -1.74
C SER A 16 -4.55 26.72 -1.94
N ALA A 17 -5.76 26.54 -2.46
CA ALA A 17 -6.32 25.21 -2.72
C ALA A 17 -5.62 24.48 -3.88
N THR A 18 -5.00 25.19 -4.83
CA THR A 18 -4.32 24.57 -5.98
C THR A 18 -2.89 24.12 -5.68
N PHE A 19 -2.23 24.68 -4.65
CA PHE A 19 -0.85 24.34 -4.30
C PHE A 19 -0.70 23.12 -3.37
N GLY A 20 -1.80 22.57 -2.85
CA GLY A 20 -1.79 21.50 -1.83
C GLY A 20 -1.99 20.07 -2.35
N GLN A 21 -2.13 19.85 -3.66
CA GLN A 21 -2.51 18.55 -4.19
C GLN A 21 -1.26 17.71 -4.52
N ALA A 22 -0.68 17.07 -3.48
CA ALA A 22 0.32 16.02 -3.69
C ALA A 22 -0.28 14.90 -4.55
N THR A 23 0.47 14.41 -5.53
CA THR A 23 -0.01 13.33 -6.39
C THR A 23 -0.18 12.04 -5.58
N PHE A 24 -0.92 11.07 -6.13
CA PHE A 24 -1.01 9.73 -5.53
C PHE A 24 0.39 9.16 -5.22
N TYR A 25 1.33 9.33 -6.15
CA TYR A 25 2.68 8.79 -6.03
C TYR A 25 3.49 9.47 -4.92
N ASP A 26 3.39 10.79 -4.80
CA ASP A 26 4.07 11.54 -3.74
C ASP A 26 3.58 11.09 -2.37
N ARG A 27 2.26 10.97 -2.19
CA ARG A 27 1.68 10.54 -0.92
C ARG A 27 2.03 9.10 -0.55
N LEU A 28 2.13 8.21 -1.54
CA LEU A 28 2.55 6.82 -1.33
C LEU A 28 4.04 6.77 -0.95
N ALA A 29 4.89 7.55 -1.63
CA ALA A 29 6.31 7.66 -1.31
C ALA A 29 6.54 8.24 0.09
N ASP A 30 5.83 9.31 0.46
CA ASP A 30 5.86 9.89 1.80
C ASP A 30 5.42 8.89 2.86
N SER A 31 4.35 8.12 2.58
CA SER A 31 3.87 7.06 3.48
C SER A 31 4.96 6.02 3.75
N ALA A 32 5.66 5.58 2.70
CA ALA A 32 6.78 4.65 2.82
C ALA A 32 7.98 5.27 3.56
N LEU A 33 8.30 6.53 3.29
CA LEU A 33 9.36 7.26 3.97
C LEU A 33 9.09 7.38 5.48
N THR A 34 7.83 7.61 5.89
CA THR A 34 7.52 7.70 7.32
C THR A 34 7.83 6.41 8.08
N LEU A 35 7.74 5.25 7.42
CA LEU A 35 8.02 3.94 8.02
C LEU A 35 9.50 3.73 8.33
N THR A 36 10.42 4.50 7.73
CA THR A 36 11.86 4.39 8.05
C THR A 36 12.20 4.90 9.44
N ASN A 37 11.28 5.61 10.10
CA ASN A 37 11.42 6.04 11.48
C ASN A 37 11.01 4.94 12.49
N ASP A 38 10.33 3.90 12.03
CA ASP A 38 9.87 2.81 12.88
C ASP A 38 11.02 1.82 13.15
N LYS A 39 11.15 1.38 14.41
CA LYS A 39 12.08 0.31 14.76
C LYS A 39 11.42 -1.04 14.51
N VAL A 40 11.83 -1.71 13.44
CA VAL A 40 11.28 -3.01 13.02
C VAL A 40 12.37 -4.08 13.04
N ILE A 41 12.06 -5.22 13.63
CA ILE A 41 12.87 -6.44 13.57
C ILE A 41 12.36 -7.30 12.41
N TYR A 42 13.27 -7.77 11.57
CA TYR A 42 12.91 -8.71 10.50
C TYR A 42 12.39 -10.01 11.10
N ASP A 43 11.13 -10.35 10.87
CA ASP A 43 10.49 -11.56 11.40
C ASP A 43 9.59 -12.24 10.34
N PRO A 44 10.06 -13.33 9.72
CA PRO A 44 9.32 -14.07 8.71
C PRO A 44 8.28 -15.04 9.30
N SER A 45 8.11 -15.07 10.63
CA SER A 45 7.19 -15.99 11.29
C SER A 45 5.75 -15.80 10.82
N TYR A 46 4.97 -16.87 10.94
CA TYR A 46 3.53 -16.84 10.73
C TYR A 46 2.84 -16.16 11.92
N PHE A 47 1.87 -15.30 11.64
CA PHE A 47 1.04 -14.64 12.65
C PHE A 47 -0.42 -14.85 12.31
N ASN A 48 -1.24 -15.14 13.32
CA ASN A 48 -2.70 -15.01 13.19
C ASN A 48 -3.04 -13.53 13.38
N ILE A 49 -3.71 -12.93 12.40
CA ILE A 49 -4.02 -11.50 12.37
C ILE A 49 -5.50 -11.29 12.06
N THR A 50 -6.01 -10.11 12.38
CA THR A 50 -7.37 -9.72 12.01
C THR A 50 -7.51 -9.61 10.48
N TYR A 51 -8.74 -9.66 10.01
CA TYR A 51 -9.05 -9.42 8.60
C TYR A 51 -10.47 -8.82 8.51
N PRO A 52 -10.67 -7.72 7.76
CA PRO A 52 -9.66 -6.93 7.05
C PRO A 52 -8.81 -6.07 8.01
N ASN A 53 -7.87 -5.29 7.47
CA ASN A 53 -6.98 -4.39 8.21
C ASN A 53 -6.11 -5.07 9.30
N GLY A 54 -5.78 -6.34 9.13
CA GLY A 54 -4.77 -7.00 9.96
C GLY A 54 -3.37 -6.53 9.66
N ASP A 55 -2.53 -6.61 10.69
CA ASP A 55 -1.09 -6.43 10.59
C ASP A 55 -0.41 -7.36 11.59
N VAL A 56 0.85 -7.69 11.31
CA VAL A 56 1.74 -8.29 12.30
C VAL A 56 2.09 -7.26 13.38
N PRO A 57 2.69 -7.66 14.52
CA PRO A 57 3.09 -6.70 15.55
C PRO A 57 3.92 -5.54 14.96
N ALA A 58 3.65 -4.31 15.36
CA ALA A 58 4.22 -3.11 14.73
C ALA A 58 5.76 -3.10 14.68
N HIS A 59 6.41 -3.68 15.70
CA HIS A 59 7.88 -3.81 15.80
C HIS A 59 8.46 -4.99 14.99
N LYS A 60 7.64 -5.67 14.18
CA LYS A 60 8.01 -6.82 13.35
C LYS A 60 7.58 -6.59 11.92
N GLY A 61 8.27 -7.24 10.98
CA GLY A 61 7.83 -7.29 9.60
C GLY A 61 8.88 -7.83 8.65
N VAL A 62 8.50 -7.96 7.38
CA VAL A 62 9.38 -8.28 6.25
C VAL A 62 9.17 -7.25 5.12
N CYS A 63 9.83 -7.45 3.99
CA CYS A 63 9.78 -6.51 2.85
C CYS A 63 8.36 -6.19 2.36
N THR A 64 7.47 -7.19 2.31
CA THR A 64 6.08 -7.03 1.88
C THR A 64 5.25 -6.23 2.88
N ASP A 65 5.55 -6.32 4.18
CA ASP A 65 4.84 -5.59 5.23
C ASP A 65 5.06 -4.08 5.11
N VAL A 66 6.23 -3.64 4.60
CA VAL A 66 6.49 -2.21 4.28
C VAL A 66 5.51 -1.71 3.24
N ILE A 67 5.30 -2.46 2.16
CA ILE A 67 4.35 -2.10 1.10
C ILE A 67 2.93 -2.02 1.65
N ILE A 68 2.53 -3.03 2.43
CA ILE A 68 1.18 -3.09 3.04
C ILE A 68 0.94 -1.90 3.95
N ARG A 69 1.89 -1.56 4.83
CA ARG A 69 1.80 -0.42 5.74
C ARG A 69 1.82 0.91 5.00
N ALA A 70 2.58 1.04 3.91
CA ALA A 70 2.61 2.25 3.10
C ALA A 70 1.24 2.53 2.45
N TYR A 71 0.64 1.51 1.81
CA TYR A 71 -0.71 1.64 1.26
C TYR A 71 -1.75 1.92 2.35
N ARG A 72 -1.59 1.32 3.54
CA ARG A 72 -2.51 1.54 4.65
C ARG A 72 -2.46 2.96 5.21
N LYS A 73 -1.27 3.55 5.36
CA LYS A 73 -1.11 4.99 5.70
C LYS A 73 -1.75 5.90 4.64
N PHE A 74 -1.76 5.46 3.38
CA PHE A 74 -2.45 6.13 2.28
C PHE A 74 -3.98 5.89 2.26
N GLY A 75 -4.51 5.03 3.14
CA GLY A 75 -5.95 4.74 3.26
C GLY A 75 -6.43 3.55 2.42
N VAL A 76 -5.52 2.74 1.89
CA VAL A 76 -5.83 1.56 1.06
C VAL A 76 -5.45 0.28 1.82
N ASP A 77 -6.42 -0.60 2.02
CA ASP A 77 -6.17 -1.92 2.62
C ASP A 77 -5.73 -2.94 1.55
N LEU A 78 -4.45 -2.91 1.19
CA LEU A 78 -3.89 -3.81 0.19
C LEU A 78 -3.96 -5.30 0.62
N GLN A 79 -3.98 -5.59 1.94
CA GLN A 79 -4.22 -6.95 2.45
C GLN A 79 -5.55 -7.50 1.92
N LYS A 80 -6.63 -6.72 2.09
CA LYS A 80 -7.98 -7.07 1.64
C LYS A 80 -8.02 -7.26 0.14
N LEU A 81 -7.47 -6.32 -0.63
CA LEU A 81 -7.50 -6.38 -2.10
C LEU A 81 -6.79 -7.62 -2.65
N ILE A 82 -5.61 -7.95 -2.13
CA ILE A 82 -4.87 -9.16 -2.54
C ILE A 82 -5.67 -10.40 -2.19
N HIS A 83 -6.16 -10.51 -0.95
CA HIS A 83 -6.87 -11.70 -0.51
C HIS A 83 -8.17 -11.92 -1.29
N GLU A 84 -8.96 -10.87 -1.53
CA GLU A 84 -10.22 -10.99 -2.29
C GLU A 84 -10.00 -11.38 -3.74
N ASP A 85 -8.97 -10.83 -4.42
CA ASP A 85 -8.63 -11.26 -5.78
C ASP A 85 -8.12 -12.71 -5.81
N MET A 86 -7.34 -13.11 -4.81
CA MET A 86 -6.89 -14.50 -4.66
C MET A 86 -8.06 -15.47 -4.39
N VAL A 87 -9.07 -15.08 -3.60
CA VAL A 87 -10.26 -15.91 -3.35
C VAL A 87 -10.99 -16.18 -4.66
N ALA A 88 -11.16 -15.16 -5.50
CA ALA A 88 -11.82 -15.29 -6.80
C ALA A 88 -10.95 -16.00 -7.86
N ASN A 89 -9.62 -15.95 -7.73
CA ASN A 89 -8.70 -16.37 -8.79
C ASN A 89 -7.52 -17.21 -8.27
N PHE A 90 -7.74 -18.10 -7.29
CA PHE A 90 -6.64 -18.80 -6.61
C PHE A 90 -5.68 -19.55 -7.56
N SER A 91 -6.21 -20.13 -8.63
CA SER A 91 -5.45 -20.97 -9.58
C SER A 91 -4.39 -20.21 -10.40
N ILE A 92 -4.51 -18.89 -10.55
CA ILE A 92 -3.52 -18.08 -11.31
C ILE A 92 -2.41 -17.51 -10.43
N TYR A 93 -2.53 -17.64 -9.10
CA TYR A 93 -1.51 -17.21 -8.17
C TYR A 93 -0.41 -18.27 -8.01
N PRO A 94 0.86 -17.88 -7.78
CA PRO A 94 1.95 -18.84 -7.65
C PRO A 94 1.74 -19.79 -6.46
N ASN A 95 1.61 -21.10 -6.75
CA ASN A 95 1.52 -22.12 -5.70
C ASN A 95 2.91 -22.68 -5.33
N LYS A 96 3.69 -21.92 -4.55
CA LYS A 96 5.01 -22.37 -4.05
C LYS A 96 4.96 -23.11 -2.71
N TRP A 97 3.80 -23.12 -2.05
CA TRP A 97 3.65 -23.60 -0.66
C TRP A 97 2.72 -24.81 -0.51
N GLY A 98 2.27 -25.40 -1.62
CA GLY A 98 1.38 -26.58 -1.60
C GLY A 98 0.00 -26.30 -1.00
N LEU A 99 -0.45 -25.04 -1.01
CA LEU A 99 -1.75 -24.68 -0.48
C LEU A 99 -2.85 -25.03 -1.47
N THR A 100 -4.01 -25.41 -0.93
CA THR A 100 -5.24 -25.70 -1.70
C THR A 100 -6.23 -24.54 -1.69
N GLN A 101 -6.02 -23.54 -0.83
CA GLN A 101 -6.86 -22.36 -0.69
C GLN A 101 -6.04 -21.14 -0.21
N THR A 102 -6.66 -19.97 -0.30
CA THR A 102 -6.13 -18.70 0.23
C THR A 102 -5.97 -18.71 1.74
N ASP A 103 -5.03 -17.92 2.26
CA ASP A 103 -4.86 -17.68 3.69
C ASP A 103 -4.69 -16.18 3.97
N LYS A 104 -5.77 -15.56 4.47
CA LYS A 104 -5.84 -14.12 4.80
C LYS A 104 -4.74 -13.63 5.75
N ASN A 105 -4.14 -14.52 6.53
CA ASN A 105 -3.07 -14.19 7.45
C ASN A 105 -1.71 -13.95 6.75
N ILE A 106 -1.49 -14.54 5.57
CA ILE A 106 -0.17 -14.56 4.93
C ILE A 106 -0.17 -14.25 3.43
N ASP A 107 -1.32 -14.27 2.76
CA ASP A 107 -1.42 -14.04 1.30
C ASP A 107 -0.72 -12.76 0.85
N HIS A 108 -0.99 -11.67 1.55
CA HIS A 108 -0.41 -10.35 1.33
C HIS A 108 1.07 -10.24 1.72
N ARG A 109 1.59 -11.16 2.54
CA ARG A 109 2.99 -11.17 3.00
C ARG A 109 3.92 -11.94 2.06
N ARG A 110 3.39 -12.61 1.03
CA ARG A 110 4.17 -13.37 0.05
C ARG A 110 4.54 -12.50 -1.15
N VAL A 111 5.84 -12.33 -1.40
CA VAL A 111 6.35 -11.53 -2.54
C VAL A 111 5.71 -11.97 -3.87
N PRO A 112 5.66 -13.26 -4.24
CA PRO A 112 5.04 -13.69 -5.49
C PRO A 112 3.55 -13.34 -5.61
N ASN A 113 2.82 -13.30 -4.49
CA ASN A 113 1.41 -12.93 -4.49
C ASN A 113 1.23 -11.44 -4.75
N GLN A 114 2.02 -10.57 -4.09
CA GLN A 114 2.00 -9.14 -4.40
C GLN A 114 2.39 -8.86 -5.85
N MET A 115 3.43 -9.53 -6.36
CA MET A 115 3.84 -9.40 -7.76
C MET A 115 2.71 -9.78 -8.72
N LYS A 116 2.04 -10.92 -8.50
CA LYS A 116 0.92 -11.36 -9.34
C LYS A 116 -0.27 -10.39 -9.26
N PHE A 117 -0.58 -9.87 -8.07
CA PHE A 117 -1.63 -8.86 -7.90
C PHE A 117 -1.30 -7.58 -8.70
N PHE A 118 -0.09 -7.05 -8.58
CA PHE A 118 0.32 -5.85 -9.33
C PHE A 118 0.47 -6.10 -10.83
N GLU A 119 0.78 -7.32 -11.28
CA GLU A 119 0.74 -7.70 -12.69
C GLU A 119 -0.70 -7.64 -13.24
N ARG A 120 -1.69 -8.00 -12.43
CA ARG A 120 -3.11 -8.00 -12.83
C ARG A 120 -3.75 -6.62 -12.86
N PHE A 121 -3.36 -5.74 -11.93
CA PHE A 121 -4.03 -4.45 -11.73
C PHE A 121 -3.15 -3.23 -11.97
N GLY A 122 -1.86 -3.41 -12.21
CA GLY A 122 -0.88 -2.34 -12.42
C GLY A 122 -0.19 -2.42 -13.77
N THR A 123 0.73 -1.48 -13.98
CA THR A 123 1.59 -1.45 -15.16
C THR A 123 2.92 -2.10 -14.84
N VAL A 124 3.23 -3.22 -15.48
CA VAL A 124 4.54 -3.88 -15.35
C VAL A 124 5.55 -3.14 -16.20
N LYS A 125 6.58 -2.58 -15.55
CA LYS A 125 7.72 -2.00 -16.27
C LYS A 125 8.66 -3.10 -16.75
N LYS A 126 9.33 -2.87 -17.88
CA LYS A 126 10.40 -3.74 -18.36
C LYS A 126 11.52 -3.80 -17.32
N ILE A 127 11.99 -5.00 -17.00
CA ILE A 127 13.17 -5.18 -16.14
C ILE A 127 14.38 -4.66 -16.93
N THR A 128 15.10 -3.69 -16.36
CA THR A 128 16.29 -3.10 -16.95
C THR A 128 17.48 -3.30 -16.00
N ASN A 129 18.67 -3.50 -16.58
CA ASN A 129 19.92 -3.54 -15.82
C ASN A 129 20.57 -2.15 -15.64
N ASN A 130 19.88 -1.09 -16.08
CA ASN A 130 20.32 0.29 -15.89
C ASN A 130 19.61 0.83 -14.63
N PRO A 131 20.35 1.08 -13.52
CA PRO A 131 19.79 1.53 -12.25
C PRO A 131 19.18 2.93 -12.32
#